data_AF-A0A2T4ZDM4-F1
#
_entry.id   AF-A0A2T4ZDM4-F1
#
_cell.length_a   1.000
_cell.length_b   1.000
_cell.length_c   1.000
_cell.angle_alpha   90.00
_cell.angle_beta   90.00
_cell.angle_gamma   90.00
#
_symmetry.space_group_name_H-M   'P 1'
#
loop_
_entity.id
_entity.type
_entity.pdbx_description
1 polymer ?
#
loop_
_entity_poly.entity_id
_entity_poly.type
_entity_poly.pdbx_seq_one_letter_code
_entity_poly.pdbx_strand_id
1 'polypeptide(L)'
;MRRWTMEEIRERVESRQKETEEALLRMRQHWEQTEGKRPRRRNRPRDPDEIHLLTLMAKKNWDDAVKAGHVHYDPERRVLRIEKLVRSSRGTNSS
;
A
#
# COMPACT_ATOMS: atom_id res chain seq x y z
N MET A 1 -29.42 -6.01 -25.58
CA MET A 1 -28.03 -5.84 -25.11
C MET A 1 -27.21 -7.01 -25.64
N ARG A 2 -26.09 -6.76 -26.33
CA ARG A 2 -25.17 -7.84 -26.74
C ARG A 2 -24.45 -8.37 -25.51
N ARG A 3 -24.35 -9.69 -25.38
CA ARG A 3 -23.53 -10.36 -24.36
C ARG A 3 -22.11 -10.47 -24.92
N TRP A 4 -21.12 -10.00 -24.16
CA TRP A 4 -19.72 -10.13 -24.53
C TRP A 4 -19.15 -11.46 -24.04
N THR A 5 -18.23 -12.02 -24.81
CA THR A 5 -17.44 -13.18 -24.39
C THR A 5 -16.32 -12.75 -23.44
N MET A 6 -15.77 -13.70 -22.68
CA MET A 6 -14.63 -13.42 -21.80
C MET A 6 -13.38 -12.98 -22.55
N GLU A 7 -13.24 -13.37 -23.82
CA GLU A 7 -12.14 -12.98 -24.70
C GLU A 7 -12.28 -11.52 -25.15
N GLU A 8 -13.48 -11.12 -25.57
CA GLU A 8 -13.79 -9.72 -25.93
C GLU A 8 -13.61 -8.76 -24.74
N ILE A 9 -13.92 -9.22 -23.52
CA ILE A 9 -13.68 -8.44 -22.30
C ILE A 9 -12.18 -8.26 -22.05
N ARG A 10 -11.37 -9.32 -22.22
CA ARG A 10 -9.91 -9.26 -22.03
C ARG A 10 -9.25 -8.35 -23.05
N GLU A 11 -9.57 -8.51 -24.32
CA GLU A 11 -9.03 -7.66 -25.39
C GLU A 11 -9.36 -6.18 -25.18
N ARG A 12 -10.57 -5.89 -24.68
CA ARG A 12 -10.99 -4.53 -24.34
C ARG A 12 -10.28 -3.96 -23.10
N VAL A 13 -9.96 -4.80 -22.12
CA VAL A 13 -9.20 -4.39 -20.94
C VAL A 13 -7.75 -4.14 -21.31
N GLU A 14 -7.13 -5.04 -22.09
CA GLU A 14 -5.75 -4.93 -22.55
C GLU A 14 -5.53 -3.73 -23.48
N SER A 15 -6.44 -3.49 -24.44
CA SER A 15 -6.36 -2.33 -25.33
C SER A 15 -6.45 -1.00 -24.60
N ARG A 16 -7.20 -0.95 -23.49
CA ARG A 16 -7.34 0.25 -22.64
C ARG A 16 -6.28 0.35 -21.55
N GLN A 17 -5.53 -0.73 -21.30
CA GLN A 17 -4.55 -0.77 -20.22
C GLN A 17 -3.47 0.29 -20.42
N LYS A 18 -2.93 0.41 -21.64
CA LYS A 18 -1.93 1.43 -21.99
C LYS A 18 -2.46 2.85 -21.79
N GLU A 19 -3.68 3.13 -22.24
CA GLU A 19 -4.32 4.44 -22.05
C GLU A 19 -4.53 4.77 -20.57
N THR A 20 -4.94 3.79 -19.77
CA THR A 20 -5.10 3.97 -18.32
C THR A 20 -3.76 4.16 -17.61
N GLU A 21 -2.73 3.43 -18.00
CA GLU A 21 -1.38 3.57 -17.44
C GLU A 21 -0.79 4.96 -17.76
N GLU A 22 -0.95 5.43 -18.99
CA GLU A 22 -0.55 6.78 -19.39
C GLU A 22 -1.32 7.87 -18.64
N ALA A 23 -2.63 7.71 -18.46
CA ALA A 23 -3.44 8.66 -17.71
C ALA A 23 -3.03 8.72 -16.23
N LEU A 24 -2.72 7.57 -15.61
CA LEU A 24 -2.22 7.48 -14.24
C LEU A 24 -0.84 8.12 -14.09
N LEU A 25 0.05 7.93 -15.07
CA LEU A 25 1.36 8.57 -15.13
C LEU A 25 1.25 10.09 -15.22
N ARG A 26 0.41 10.61 -16.11
CA ARG A 26 0.16 12.06 -16.24
C ARG A 26 -0.44 12.65 -14.98
N MET A 27 -1.40 11.97 -14.36
CA MET A 27 -1.99 12.39 -13.09
C MET A 27 -0.94 12.45 -11.97
N ARG A 28 -0.07 11.43 -11.89
CA ARG A 28 1.03 11.40 -10.91
C ARG A 28 2.02 12.55 -11.14
N GLN A 29 2.46 12.77 -12.38
CA GLN A 29 3.39 13.86 -12.72
C GLN A 29 2.80 15.23 -12.39
N HIS A 30 1.54 15.47 -12.76
CA HIS A 30 0.85 16.71 -12.42
C HIS A 30 0.77 16.92 -10.90
N TRP A 31 0.47 15.87 -10.13
CA TRP A 31 0.40 15.94 -8.67
C TRP A 31 1.75 16.17 -8.00
N GLU A 32 2.82 15.54 -8.51
CA GLU A 32 4.19 15.75 -8.01
C GLU A 32 4.66 17.19 -8.24
N GLN A 33 4.24 17.80 -9.35
CA GLN A 33 4.58 19.18 -9.71
C GLN A 33 3.74 20.23 -8.97
N THR A 34 2.48 19.95 -8.65
CA THR A 34 1.55 20.94 -8.08
C THR A 34 1.40 20.87 -6.56
N GLU A 35 1.46 19.70 -5.92
CA GLU A 35 1.14 19.54 -4.49
C GLU A 35 2.34 19.20 -3.60
N GLY A 36 3.55 19.10 -4.16
CA GLY A 36 4.83 19.03 -3.43
C GLY A 36 4.89 17.97 -2.32
N LYS A 37 5.19 16.71 -2.66
CA LYS A 37 5.69 15.60 -1.78
C LYS A 37 5.21 15.54 -0.31
N ARG A 38 4.03 16.03 0.05
CA ARG A 38 3.47 15.90 1.40
C ARG A 38 2.31 14.91 1.40
N PRO A 39 2.32 13.93 2.32
CA PRO A 39 1.27 12.93 2.36
C PRO A 39 -0.04 13.61 2.75
N ARG A 40 -1.07 13.38 1.91
CA ARG A 40 -2.45 13.79 2.14
C ARG A 40 -2.82 13.57 3.60
N ARG A 41 -3.07 14.67 4.35
CA ARG A 41 -3.91 14.57 5.54
C ARG A 41 -5.25 14.03 5.03
N ARG A 42 -5.71 12.88 5.55
CA ARG A 42 -7.02 12.35 5.17
C ARG A 42 -8.07 13.36 5.62
N ASN A 43 -8.87 13.85 4.69
CA ASN A 43 -9.98 14.76 4.98
C ASN A 43 -11.22 14.03 5.54
N ARG A 44 -11.20 12.69 5.59
CA ARG A 44 -12.31 11.86 6.08
C ARG A 44 -11.81 10.72 6.99
N PRO A 45 -12.61 10.29 7.99
CA PRO A 45 -12.35 9.10 8.78
C PRO A 45 -12.18 7.82 7.93
N ARG A 46 -11.58 6.77 8.51
CA ARG A 46 -11.44 5.45 7.88
C ARG A 46 -12.81 4.78 7.85
N ASP A 47 -13.13 4.16 6.73
CA ASP A 47 -14.25 3.23 6.68
C ASP A 47 -13.95 2.04 7.63
N PRO A 48 -14.95 1.49 8.34
CA PRO A 48 -14.75 0.33 9.22
C PRO A 48 -14.00 -0.83 8.55
N ASP A 49 -14.28 -1.12 7.28
CA ASP A 49 -13.62 -2.20 6.53
C ASP A 49 -12.14 -1.86 6.27
N GLU A 50 -11.84 -0.58 5.98
CA GLU A 50 -10.47 -0.09 5.86
C GLU A 50 -9.70 -0.26 7.17
N ILE A 51 -10.33 0.03 8.31
CA ILE A 51 -9.72 -0.17 9.64
C ILE A 51 -9.43 -1.65 9.85
N HIS A 52 -10.42 -2.51 9.59
CA HIS A 52 -10.27 -3.95 9.78
C HIS A 52 -9.11 -4.52 8.96
N LEU A 53 -9.03 -4.17 7.68
CA LEU A 53 -7.94 -4.58 6.80
C LEU A 53 -6.59 -4.09 7.32
N LEU A 54 -6.49 -2.84 7.75
CA LEU A 54 -5.24 -2.30 8.30
C LEU A 54 -4.83 -2.99 9.60
N THR A 55 -5.78 -3.35 10.45
CA THR A 55 -5.52 -4.14 11.66
C THR A 55 -4.99 -5.53 11.32
N LEU A 56 -5.57 -6.21 10.33
CA LEU A 56 -5.09 -7.51 9.86
C LEU A 56 -3.66 -7.42 9.29
N MET A 57 -3.39 -6.40 8.48
CA MET A 57 -2.05 -6.15 7.94
C MET A 57 -1.03 -5.87 9.05
N ALA A 58 -1.39 -5.05 10.03
CA ALA A 58 -0.53 -4.75 11.17
C ALA A 58 -0.23 -6.00 11.99
N LYS A 59 -1.24 -6.84 12.25
CA LYS A 59 -1.07 -8.12 12.94
C LYS A 59 -0.13 -9.05 12.18
N LYS A 60 -0.32 -9.21 10.88
CA LYS A 60 0.56 -10.04 10.05
C LYS A 60 2.01 -9.56 10.12
N ASN A 61 2.24 -8.25 9.94
CA ASN A 61 3.59 -7.68 9.99
C ASN A 61 4.24 -7.88 11.36
N TRP A 62 3.46 -7.80 12.44
CA TRP A 62 3.93 -8.09 13.78
C TRP A 62 4.35 -9.55 13.92
N ASP A 63 3.49 -10.49 13.52
CA ASP A 63 3.77 -11.93 13.61
C ASP A 63 5.01 -12.29 12.79
N ASP A 64 5.16 -11.71 11.59
CA ASP A 64 6.34 -11.89 10.74
C ASP A 64 7.60 -11.31 11.40
N ALA A 65 7.52 -10.15 12.06
CA ALA A 65 8.65 -9.54 12.76
C ALA A 65 9.06 -10.32 14.02
N VAL A 66 8.11 -10.92 14.74
CA VAL A 66 8.40 -11.83 15.85
C VAL A 66 9.08 -13.10 15.34
N LYS A 67 8.56 -13.72 14.28
CA LYS A 67 9.16 -14.92 13.67
C LYS A 67 10.57 -14.67 13.15
N ALA A 68 10.82 -13.49 12.56
CA ALA A 68 12.12 -13.09 12.04
C ALA A 68 13.13 -12.71 13.15
N GLY A 69 12.72 -12.67 14.42
CA GLY A 69 13.58 -12.24 15.52
C GLY A 69 13.90 -10.74 15.48
N HIS A 70 12.99 -9.92 14.98
CA HIS A 70 13.14 -8.46 15.02
C HIS A 70 12.43 -7.83 16.22
N VAL A 71 11.50 -8.57 16.83
CA VAL A 71 10.72 -8.16 17.99
C VAL A 71 10.86 -9.24 19.06
N HIS A 72 11.37 -8.83 20.22
CA HIS A 72 11.59 -9.71 21.37
C HIS A 72 11.00 -9.09 22.63
N TYR A 73 10.33 -9.90 23.43
CA TYR A 73 9.91 -9.50 24.77
C TYR A 73 10.97 -9.95 25.77
N ASP A 74 11.47 -9.01 26.56
CA ASP A 74 12.38 -9.26 27.68
C ASP A 74 11.53 -9.38 28.97
N PRO A 75 11.30 -10.60 29.49
CA PRO A 75 10.41 -10.83 30.62
C PRO A 75 10.97 -10.31 31.95
N GLU A 76 12.30 -10.24 32.10
CA GLU A 76 12.94 -9.75 33.33
C GLU A 76 12.75 -8.25 33.47
N ARG A 77 12.90 -7.53 32.36
CA ARG A 77 12.72 -6.07 32.34
C ARG A 77 11.28 -5.65 32.07
N ARG A 78 10.43 -6.58 31.61
CA ARG A 78 9.07 -6.33 31.11
C ARG A 78 9.05 -5.30 29.98
N VAL A 79 10.04 -5.36 29.10
CA VAL A 79 10.23 -4.43 27.99
C VAL A 79 10.15 -5.16 26.66
N LEU A 80 9.42 -4.58 25.71
CA LEU A 80 9.46 -4.99 24.32
C LEU A 80 10.66 -4.35 23.62
N ARG A 81 11.58 -5.18 23.10
CA ARG A 81 12.71 -4.75 22.30
C ARG A 81 12.39 -4.93 20.82
N ILE A 82 12.61 -3.87 20.03
CA ILE A 82 12.43 -3.87 18.58
C ILE A 82 13.80 -3.55 17.99
N GLU A 83 14.49 -4.57 17.47
CA GLU A 83 15.87 -4.43 16.99
C GLU A 83 15.94 -3.69 15.65
N LYS A 84 14.94 -3.89 14.80
CA LYS A 84 14.87 -3.26 13.48
C LYS A 84 13.47 -2.75 13.21
N LEU A 85 13.33 -1.42 13.26
CA LEU A 85 12.15 -0.77 12.72
C LEU A 85 12.24 -0.82 11.19
N VAL A 86 11.69 -1.87 10.57
CA VAL A 86 11.49 -1.89 9.13
C VAL A 86 10.41 -0.85 8.83
N ARG A 87 10.82 0.40 8.63
CA ARG A 87 9.97 1.38 7.94
C ARG A 87 9.67 0.76 6.60
N SER A 88 8.40 0.42 6.35
CA SER A 88 7.94 -0.01 5.03
C SER A 88 8.42 1.06 4.04
N SER A 89 9.47 0.75 3.30
CA SER A 89 10.05 1.60 2.27
C SER A 89 9.12 1.59 1.08
N ARG A 90 7.94 2.20 1.23
CA ARG A 90 7.16 2.61 0.07
C ARG A 90 7.91 3.76 -0.58
N GLY A 91 8.73 3.40 -1.56
CA GLY A 91 9.18 4.28 -2.64
C GLY A 91 10.19 5.35 -2.26
N THR A 92 11.44 4.95 -2.04
CA THR A 92 12.59 5.78 -2.42
C THR A 92 13.47 4.96 -3.36
N ASN A 93 13.00 4.79 -4.61
CA ASN A 93 13.95 4.68 -5.71
C ASN A 93 14.45 6.10 -5.95
N SER A 94 15.54 6.45 -5.28
CA SER A 94 16.32 7.64 -5.56
C SER A 94 17.64 7.19 -6.18
N SER A 95 17.75 7.53 -7.47
CA SER A 95 18.94 7.67 -8.31
C SER A 95 19.68 6.41 -8.74
#